data_AF-A0A924V0S7-F1
#
_entry.id   AF-A0A924V0S7-F1
#
_cell.length_a   1.000
_cell.length_b   1.000
_cell.length_c   1.000
_cell.angle_alpha   90.00
_cell.angle_beta   90.00
_cell.angle_gamma   90.00
#
_symmetry.space_group_name_H-M   'P 1'
#
loop_
_entity.id
_entity.type
_entity.pdbx_description
1 polymer ?
#
loop_
_entity_poly.entity_id
_entity_poly.type
_entity_poly.pdbx_seq_one_letter_code
_entity_poly.pdbx_strand_id
1 'polypeptide(L)'
;MNKHNQTAVFYQEKWDMQFGHSSQLFEQGLHKYVAKNFNQSFSNTCNRIHTPFAQAKTKQNRWQSLLLSMTSRRKIKKNQKNSQTDNPYAPQDILPVVQRMTQDLKMMIESAEIREMYNINEAQIIQCCDDIQILAERGYLQYVDVCLMNVDQGHRFEQSAYRFEMNATENKLRTNRPNSVFISNLDKRQPALRIVMKYTANFTCDAQINMDAHIFAPWKAAYCDISHQPLRADIDRDYSCNGYAIQRKVFC
;
A
#
# COMPACT_ATOMS: atom_id res chain seq x y z
N MET A 1 26.95 -2.17 -12.66
CA MET A 1 25.84 -3.05 -13.07
C MET A 1 24.63 -2.71 -12.21
N ASN A 2 23.65 -1.98 -12.77
CA ASN A 2 22.41 -1.59 -12.07
C ASN A 2 21.45 -2.79 -11.98
N LYS A 3 21.18 -3.29 -10.78
CA LYS A 3 20.09 -4.24 -10.49
C LYS A 3 19.58 -4.08 -9.06
N HIS A 4 19.01 -2.92 -8.74
CA HIS A 4 18.13 -2.78 -7.58
C HIS A 4 16.74 -2.42 -8.07
N ASN A 5 16.08 -3.40 -8.70
CA ASN A 5 14.63 -3.42 -8.78
C ASN A 5 14.17 -3.76 -7.37
N GLN A 6 13.99 -2.74 -6.54
CA GLN A 6 13.47 -2.95 -5.19
C GLN A 6 12.08 -3.58 -5.32
N THR A 7 11.91 -4.75 -4.71
CA THR A 7 10.64 -5.43 -4.58
C THR A 7 10.28 -5.46 -3.11
N ALA A 8 9.11 -4.93 -2.78
CA ALA A 8 8.59 -4.89 -1.42
C ALA A 8 7.58 -6.00 -1.24
N VAL A 9 7.65 -6.72 -0.13
CA VAL A 9 6.72 -7.81 0.19
C VAL A 9 6.05 -7.55 1.52
N PHE A 10 4.74 -7.64 1.49
CA PHE A 10 3.91 -7.77 2.67
C PHE A 10 3.65 -9.25 2.90
N TYR A 11 3.97 -9.68 4.11
CA TYR A 11 4.02 -11.08 4.45
C TYR A 11 3.40 -11.30 5.83
N GLN A 12 2.37 -12.15 5.88
CA GLN A 12 1.71 -12.54 7.11
C GLN A 12 1.88 -14.06 7.27
N GLU A 13 2.97 -14.44 7.91
CA GLU A 13 3.26 -15.83 8.25
C GLU A 13 2.59 -16.20 9.57
N LYS A 14 1.83 -17.30 9.59
CA LYS A 14 1.81 -18.16 10.78
C LYS A 14 3.08 -19.01 10.67
N TRP A 15 3.99 -18.87 11.64
CA TRP A 15 5.24 -19.60 11.84
C TRP A 15 6.50 -18.99 11.19
N ASP A 16 7.17 -18.14 11.99
CA ASP A 16 8.63 -18.00 11.96
C ASP A 16 9.27 -19.35 12.34
N MET A 17 10.08 -19.92 11.45
CA MET A 17 11.28 -20.67 11.85
C MET A 17 12.40 -20.50 10.81
N GLN A 18 13.34 -19.64 11.20
CA GLN A 18 14.80 -19.66 11.00
C GLN A 18 15.42 -20.69 10.05
N PHE A 19 16.27 -20.19 9.14
CA PHE A 19 17.67 -20.59 8.81
C PHE A 19 17.94 -20.02 7.40
N GLY A 20 19.01 -19.29 7.05
CA GLY A 20 20.27 -18.94 7.67
C GLY A 20 21.29 -18.75 6.55
N HIS A 21 21.77 -17.51 6.32
CA HIS A 21 23.20 -17.17 6.17
C HIS A 21 23.47 -15.86 5.43
N SER A 22 24.40 -15.10 6.04
CA SER A 22 25.37 -14.19 5.42
C SER A 22 24.89 -12.82 4.94
N SER A 23 25.00 -11.82 5.80
CA SER A 23 25.91 -10.69 5.53
C SER A 23 26.27 -9.93 6.82
N GLN A 24 27.40 -10.33 7.37
CA GLN A 24 28.09 -9.76 8.52
C GLN A 24 28.74 -8.39 8.21
N LEU A 25 28.09 -7.53 7.41
CA LEU A 25 28.66 -6.24 6.96
C LEU A 25 27.70 -5.06 7.03
N PHE A 26 26.69 -5.10 7.90
CA PHE A 26 25.82 -3.94 8.17
C PHE A 26 25.83 -3.49 9.64
N GLU A 27 26.86 -3.86 10.42
CA GLU A 27 26.99 -3.44 11.82
C GLU A 27 27.80 -2.14 12.04
N GLN A 28 28.30 -1.48 10.99
CA GLN A 28 29.06 -0.23 11.18
C GLN A 28 28.23 1.06 11.04
N GLY A 29 26.90 0.97 10.87
CA GLY A 29 26.02 2.13 10.73
C GLY A 29 25.19 2.52 11.97
N LEU A 30 25.07 1.65 12.97
CA LEU A 30 24.08 1.82 14.06
C LEU A 30 24.61 2.44 15.36
N HIS A 31 25.88 2.86 15.41
CA HIS A 31 26.48 3.46 16.62
C HIS A 31 26.35 4.99 16.72
N LYS A 32 25.21 5.59 16.37
CA LYS A 32 24.97 7.03 16.66
C LYS A 32 23.64 7.45 17.28
N TYR A 33 22.74 6.53 17.62
CA TYR A 33 21.51 6.90 18.32
C TYR A 33 21.16 5.97 19.49
N VAL A 34 22.09 5.81 20.43
CA VAL A 34 21.76 5.37 21.80
C VAL A 34 22.56 6.23 22.78
N ALA A 35 21.95 7.32 23.25
CA ALA A 35 22.14 7.89 24.59
C ALA A 35 21.40 9.23 24.70
N LYS A 36 20.18 9.18 25.22
CA LYS A 36 19.68 10.12 26.25
C LYS A 36 18.34 9.60 26.76
N ASN A 37 18.45 8.67 27.73
CA ASN A 37 17.35 8.24 28.56
C ASN A 37 16.96 9.34 29.54
N PHE A 38 15.65 9.53 29.64
CA PHE A 38 14.86 9.55 30.87
C PHE A 38 15.55 10.03 32.14
N ASN A 39 15.08 11.18 32.63
CA ASN A 39 14.76 11.37 34.04
C ASN A 39 13.73 12.50 34.13
N GLN A 40 12.53 12.19 34.61
CA GLN A 40 11.84 12.94 35.68
C GLN A 40 10.43 12.37 35.92
N SER A 41 10.39 11.48 36.92
CA SER A 41 9.46 11.42 38.05
C SER A 41 8.10 12.13 37.99
N PHE A 42 7.07 11.32 38.25
CA PHE A 42 5.72 11.71 38.64
C PHE A 42 5.70 12.61 39.90
N SER A 43 4.95 13.71 39.82
CA SER A 43 4.35 14.34 41.01
C SER A 43 2.95 14.86 40.66
N ASN A 44 1.96 14.28 41.32
CA ASN A 44 0.57 14.71 41.32
C ASN A 44 0.45 16.06 42.04
N THR A 45 0.00 17.09 41.33
CA THR A 45 -0.63 18.27 41.95
C THR A 45 -1.81 18.71 41.10
N CYS A 46 -3.01 18.45 41.62
CA CYS A 46 -4.27 19.01 41.17
C CYS A 46 -4.23 20.54 41.29
N ASN A 47 -4.09 21.25 40.18
CA ASN A 47 -4.37 22.68 40.12
C ASN A 47 -5.70 22.91 39.41
N ARG A 48 -6.68 23.25 40.26
CA ARG A 48 -8.00 23.76 39.94
C ARG A 48 -7.85 25.07 39.16
N ILE A 49 -7.92 25.01 37.83
CA ILE A 49 -7.99 26.22 37.00
C ILE A 49 -9.44 26.70 37.02
N HIS A 50 -9.64 27.76 37.80
CA HIS A 50 -10.77 28.66 37.75
C HIS A 50 -10.98 29.10 36.29
N THR A 51 -12.12 28.80 35.67
CA THR A 51 -12.49 29.38 34.38
C THR A 51 -12.95 30.83 34.62
N PRO A 52 -12.27 31.86 34.12
CA PRO A 52 -12.86 33.18 34.06
C PRO A 52 -13.63 33.29 32.74
N PHE A 53 -14.94 33.53 32.84
CA PHE A 53 -15.79 34.04 31.77
C PHE A 53 -15.92 33.16 30.50
N ALA A 54 -17.05 32.45 30.44
CA ALA A 54 -17.68 32.11 29.16
C ALA A 54 -17.91 33.40 28.36
N GLN A 55 -17.04 33.67 27.38
CA GLN A 55 -17.27 34.73 26.42
C GLN A 55 -18.49 34.37 25.58
N ALA A 56 -19.45 35.29 25.49
CA ALA A 56 -20.63 35.15 24.67
C ALA A 56 -20.22 34.84 23.21
N LYS A 57 -20.76 33.75 22.66
CA LYS A 57 -20.62 33.43 21.23
C LYS A 57 -21.22 34.58 20.42
N THR A 58 -20.38 35.50 19.96
CA THR A 58 -20.78 36.49 18.96
C THR A 58 -21.21 35.72 17.71
N LYS A 59 -22.45 35.95 17.28
CA LYS A 59 -23.00 35.36 16.05
C LYS A 59 -22.08 35.75 14.90
N GLN A 60 -21.23 34.82 14.47
CA GLN A 60 -20.45 34.98 13.25
C GLN A 60 -21.44 35.19 12.11
N ASN A 61 -21.37 36.36 11.46
CA ASN A 61 -22.26 36.66 10.35
C ASN A 61 -21.99 35.67 9.20
N ARG A 62 -23.06 35.23 8.53
CA ARG A 62 -23.04 34.26 7.42
C ARG A 62 -21.97 34.54 6.35
N TRP A 63 -21.58 35.80 6.19
CA TRP A 63 -20.52 36.25 5.29
C TRP A 63 -19.10 35.93 5.77
N GLN A 64 -18.84 35.98 7.07
CA GLN A 64 -17.53 35.65 7.64
C GLN A 64 -17.27 34.14 7.59
N SER A 65 -18.28 33.31 7.84
CA SER A 65 -18.18 31.86 7.66
C SER A 65 -17.99 31.48 6.19
N LEU A 66 -18.64 32.19 5.25
CA LEU A 66 -18.39 32.04 3.82
C LEU A 66 -16.94 32.39 3.43
N LEU A 67 -16.41 33.53 3.88
CA LEU A 67 -15.02 33.93 3.60
C LEU A 67 -13.99 32.94 4.18
N LEU A 68 -14.22 32.46 5.40
CA LEU A 68 -13.38 31.42 6.02
C LEU A 68 -13.45 30.10 5.24
N SER A 69 -14.63 29.74 4.70
CA SER A 69 -14.78 28.55 3.85
C SER A 69 -14.06 28.71 2.50
N MET A 70 -14.10 29.88 1.88
CA MET A 70 -13.47 30.14 0.59
C MET A 70 -11.94 30.20 0.69
N THR A 71 -11.42 30.80 1.77
CA THR A 71 -9.97 30.83 2.05
C THR A 71 -9.44 29.45 2.41
N SER A 72 -10.21 28.65 3.17
CA SER A 72 -9.88 27.24 3.44
C SER A 72 -9.86 26.41 2.15
N ARG A 73 -10.84 26.57 1.26
CA ARG A 73 -10.87 25.92 -0.06
C ARG A 73 -9.68 26.33 -0.94
N ARG A 74 -9.27 27.61 -0.90
CA ARG A 74 -8.06 28.08 -1.63
C ARG A 74 -6.77 27.50 -1.07
N LYS A 75 -6.66 27.30 0.24
CA LYS A 75 -5.48 26.63 0.86
C LYS A 75 -5.42 25.15 0.49
N ILE A 76 -6.55 24.43 0.50
CA ILE A 76 -6.63 23.03 0.05
C ILE A 76 -6.21 22.91 -1.42
N LYS A 77 -6.67 23.82 -2.28
CA LYS A 77 -6.30 23.83 -3.72
C LYS A 77 -4.82 24.17 -3.97
N LYS A 78 -4.17 24.93 -3.08
CA LYS A 78 -2.72 25.19 -3.15
C LYS A 78 -1.90 23.99 -2.65
N ASN A 79 -2.36 23.28 -1.62
CA ASN A 79 -1.67 22.08 -1.13
C ASN A 79 -1.73 20.89 -2.10
N GLN A 80 -2.76 20.81 -2.95
CA GLN A 80 -2.81 19.82 -4.04
C GLN A 80 -1.83 20.11 -5.20
N LYS A 81 -1.24 21.33 -5.27
CA LYS A 81 -0.40 21.74 -6.40
C LYS A 81 1.09 21.43 -6.24
N ASN A 82 1.52 20.89 -5.09
CA ASN A 82 2.93 20.64 -4.77
C ASN A 82 3.33 19.16 -4.70
N SER A 83 2.45 18.22 -5.05
CA SER A 83 2.88 16.86 -5.36
C SER A 83 3.34 16.83 -6.82
N GLN A 84 4.64 17.08 -7.04
CA GLN A 84 5.27 16.74 -8.31
C GLN A 84 5.07 15.24 -8.50
N THR A 85 4.15 14.90 -9.41
CA THR A 85 3.86 13.51 -9.76
C THR A 85 4.73 13.23 -10.97
N ASP A 86 5.64 12.26 -10.86
CA ASP A 86 6.51 11.84 -11.97
C ASP A 86 5.74 10.97 -12.99
N ASN A 87 4.41 11.10 -13.00
CA ASN A 87 3.50 10.34 -13.82
C ASN A 87 3.07 11.21 -15.02
N PRO A 88 3.18 10.72 -16.27
CA PRO A 88 2.81 11.49 -17.45
C PRO A 88 1.29 11.76 -17.58
N TYR A 89 0.46 11.07 -16.79
CA TYR A 89 -1.00 11.21 -16.81
C TYR A 89 -1.50 12.22 -15.76
N ALA A 90 -2.65 12.84 -16.02
CA ALA A 90 -3.23 13.77 -15.06
C ALA A 90 -3.81 13.02 -13.83
N PRO A 91 -3.78 13.59 -12.62
CA PRO A 91 -4.30 12.94 -11.41
C PRO A 91 -5.77 12.49 -11.52
N GLN A 92 -6.59 13.24 -12.27
CA GLN A 92 -8.00 12.93 -12.51
C GLN A 92 -8.23 11.68 -13.38
N ASP A 93 -7.23 11.28 -14.16
CA ASP A 93 -7.27 10.07 -15.00
C ASP A 93 -6.73 8.86 -14.22
N ILE A 94 -5.71 9.08 -13.38
CA ILE A 94 -5.06 8.03 -12.57
C ILE A 94 -5.98 7.57 -11.42
N LEU A 95 -6.50 8.52 -10.64
CA LEU A 95 -7.26 8.26 -9.42
C LEU A 95 -8.41 7.25 -9.62
N PRO A 96 -9.34 7.41 -10.59
CA PRO A 96 -10.45 6.48 -10.75
C PRO A 96 -10.02 5.08 -11.20
N VAL A 97 -8.84 4.93 -11.80
CA VAL A 97 -8.29 3.64 -12.22
C VAL A 97 -7.66 2.94 -11.02
N VAL A 98 -6.81 3.66 -10.27
CA VAL A 98 -6.16 3.15 -9.06
C VAL A 98 -7.21 2.77 -8.02
N GLN A 99 -8.21 3.60 -7.76
CA GLN A 99 -9.28 3.29 -6.80
C GLN A 99 -10.03 1.99 -7.11
N ARG A 100 -10.25 1.69 -8.40
CA ARG A 100 -10.90 0.43 -8.80
C ARG A 100 -10.00 -0.78 -8.55
N MET A 101 -8.72 -0.67 -8.90
CA MET A 101 -7.72 -1.71 -8.60
C MET A 101 -7.58 -1.93 -7.09
N THR A 102 -7.48 -0.86 -6.30
CA THR A 102 -7.40 -0.95 -4.84
C THR A 102 -8.68 -1.53 -4.23
N GLN A 103 -9.85 -1.15 -4.73
CA GLN A 103 -11.12 -1.75 -4.28
C GLN A 103 -11.17 -3.24 -4.59
N ASP A 104 -10.69 -3.63 -5.77
CA ASP A 104 -10.63 -5.02 -6.19
C ASP A 104 -9.69 -5.85 -5.31
N LEU A 105 -8.48 -5.33 -5.05
CA LEU A 105 -7.52 -5.88 -4.10
C LEU A 105 -8.10 -5.98 -2.68
N LYS A 106 -8.81 -4.94 -2.24
CA LYS A 106 -9.48 -4.95 -0.93
C LYS A 106 -10.51 -6.06 -0.86
N MET A 107 -11.40 -6.17 -1.85
CA MET A 107 -12.43 -7.22 -1.87
C MET A 107 -11.81 -8.63 -1.95
N MET A 108 -10.69 -8.77 -2.64
CA MET A 108 -9.87 -9.99 -2.64
C MET A 108 -9.44 -10.36 -1.22
N ILE A 109 -8.72 -9.46 -0.53
CA ILE A 109 -8.15 -9.73 0.80
C ILE A 109 -9.26 -9.84 1.88
N GLU A 110 -10.34 -9.09 1.74
CA GLU A 110 -11.47 -9.04 2.67
C GLU A 110 -12.40 -10.26 2.56
N SER A 111 -12.27 -11.07 1.50
CA SER A 111 -13.02 -12.32 1.36
C SER A 111 -12.89 -13.18 2.64
N ALA A 112 -14.01 -13.72 3.12
CA ALA A 112 -14.06 -14.43 4.40
C ALA A 112 -13.04 -15.58 4.46
N GLU A 113 -12.86 -16.29 3.35
CA GLU A 113 -11.89 -17.36 3.21
C GLU A 113 -10.46 -16.89 3.50
N ILE A 114 -10.03 -15.77 2.93
CA ILE A 114 -8.68 -15.22 3.14
C ILE A 114 -8.57 -14.61 4.54
N ARG A 115 -9.55 -13.81 4.95
CA ARG A 115 -9.52 -13.12 6.24
C ARG A 115 -9.40 -14.09 7.42
N GLU A 116 -10.20 -15.17 7.43
CA GLU A 116 -10.15 -16.20 8.48
C GLU A 116 -8.85 -17.01 8.42
N MET A 117 -8.44 -17.38 7.20
CA MET A 117 -7.27 -18.21 6.96
C MET A 117 -5.97 -17.56 7.42
N TYR A 118 -5.82 -16.27 7.14
CA TYR A 118 -4.59 -15.50 7.42
C TYR A 118 -4.68 -14.64 8.68
N ASN A 119 -5.83 -14.59 9.34
CA ASN A 119 -6.08 -13.74 10.52
C ASN A 119 -5.71 -12.26 10.26
N ILE A 120 -6.05 -11.76 9.06
CA ILE A 120 -5.74 -10.38 8.66
C ILE A 120 -6.79 -9.46 9.28
N ASN A 121 -6.33 -8.42 9.99
CA ASN A 121 -7.20 -7.40 10.54
C ASN A 121 -7.59 -6.37 9.46
N GLU A 122 -8.79 -5.81 9.56
CA GLU A 122 -9.29 -4.76 8.67
C GLU A 122 -8.32 -3.58 8.57
N ALA A 123 -7.72 -3.17 9.70
CA ALA A 123 -6.73 -2.10 9.73
C ALA A 123 -5.51 -2.40 8.83
N GLN A 124 -5.03 -3.66 8.79
CA GLN A 124 -3.91 -4.05 7.95
C GLN A 124 -4.28 -4.03 6.47
N ILE A 125 -5.51 -4.43 6.14
CA ILE A 125 -6.04 -4.36 4.76
C ILE A 125 -6.07 -2.91 4.30
N ILE A 126 -6.60 -2.01 5.12
CA ILE A 126 -6.68 -0.57 4.81
C ILE A 126 -5.27 -0.01 4.62
N GLN A 127 -4.35 -0.24 5.55
CA GLN A 127 -2.96 0.22 5.45
C GLN A 127 -2.27 -0.28 4.16
N CYS A 128 -2.39 -1.57 3.86
CA CYS A 128 -1.83 -2.15 2.64
C CYS A 128 -2.41 -1.51 1.37
N CYS A 129 -3.74 -1.31 1.35
CA CYS A 129 -4.44 -0.72 0.21
C CYS A 129 -4.09 0.77 0.02
N ASP A 130 -4.01 1.53 1.11
CA ASP A 130 -3.65 2.95 1.11
C ASP A 130 -2.22 3.16 0.62
N ASP A 131 -1.27 2.33 1.10
CA ASP A 131 0.13 2.36 0.64
C ASP A 131 0.23 2.13 -0.87
N ILE A 132 -0.42 1.06 -1.36
CA ILE A 132 -0.45 0.71 -2.79
C ILE A 132 -1.08 1.84 -3.61
N GLN A 133 -2.18 2.42 -3.13
CA GLN A 133 -2.85 3.52 -3.80
C GLN A 133 -1.94 4.74 -3.93
N ILE A 134 -1.30 5.20 -2.85
CA ILE A 134 -0.43 6.38 -2.88
C ILE A 134 0.78 6.15 -3.79
N LEU A 135 1.38 4.96 -3.74
CA LEU A 135 2.50 4.59 -4.60
C LEU A 135 2.09 4.52 -6.09
N ALA A 136 0.92 3.97 -6.39
CA ALA A 136 0.37 3.92 -7.75
C ALA A 136 0.06 5.32 -8.30
N GLU A 137 -0.59 6.17 -7.50
CA GLU A 137 -0.93 7.56 -7.87
C GLU A 137 0.31 8.37 -8.25
N ARG A 138 1.43 8.15 -7.54
CA ARG A 138 2.71 8.81 -7.82
C ARG A 138 3.48 8.20 -9.00
N GLY A 139 3.00 7.12 -9.60
CA GLY A 139 3.68 6.43 -10.71
C GLY A 139 4.90 5.62 -10.26
N TYR A 140 4.97 5.25 -8.98
CA TYR A 140 6.09 4.50 -8.40
C TYR A 140 5.93 2.99 -8.54
N LEU A 141 4.75 2.48 -8.89
CA LEU A 141 4.50 1.05 -9.07
C LEU A 141 4.53 0.64 -10.53
N GLN A 142 5.27 -0.43 -10.82
CA GLN A 142 5.21 -1.16 -12.08
C GLN A 142 4.12 -2.22 -12.03
N TYR A 143 4.05 -2.98 -10.94
CA TYR A 143 2.95 -3.90 -10.68
C TYR A 143 2.76 -4.19 -9.20
N VAL A 144 1.59 -4.70 -8.88
CA VAL A 144 1.27 -5.35 -7.59
C VAL A 144 0.90 -6.80 -7.89
N ASP A 145 1.54 -7.71 -7.20
CA ASP A 145 1.36 -9.15 -7.35
C ASP A 145 0.79 -9.72 -6.06
N VAL A 146 -0.28 -10.50 -6.15
CA VAL A 146 -0.95 -11.13 -5.02
C VAL A 146 -0.93 -12.62 -5.28
N CYS A 147 -0.11 -13.34 -4.53
CA CYS A 147 0.08 -14.77 -4.70
C CYS A 147 -0.49 -15.53 -3.50
N LEU A 148 -1.31 -16.53 -3.81
CA LEU A 148 -1.72 -17.56 -2.87
C LEU A 148 -0.80 -18.77 -3.05
N MET A 149 -0.20 -19.18 -1.95
CA MET A 149 0.67 -20.33 -1.90
C MET A 149 0.16 -21.31 -0.87
N ASN A 150 0.55 -22.57 -1.08
CA ASN A 150 0.52 -23.58 -0.05
C ASN A 150 1.91 -23.99 0.35
N VAL A 151 2.02 -24.46 1.58
CA VAL A 151 3.23 -25.09 2.09
C VAL A 151 2.99 -26.58 2.21
N ASP A 152 3.80 -27.38 1.53
CA ASP A 152 3.84 -28.82 1.74
C ASP A 152 5.27 -29.25 2.04
N GLN A 153 5.45 -29.97 3.15
CA GLN A 153 6.76 -30.47 3.62
C GLN A 153 7.88 -29.40 3.65
N GLY A 154 7.54 -28.14 3.95
CA GLY A 154 8.50 -27.02 3.99
C GLY A 154 8.79 -26.36 2.64
N HIS A 155 8.19 -26.84 1.55
CA HIS A 155 8.27 -26.23 0.23
C HIS A 155 7.01 -25.40 -0.08
N ARG A 156 7.20 -24.23 -0.71
CA ARG A 156 6.10 -23.35 -1.11
C ARG A 156 5.70 -23.65 -2.55
N PHE A 157 4.41 -23.82 -2.77
CA PHE A 157 3.81 -24.05 -4.07
C PHE A 157 2.80 -22.96 -4.36
N GLU A 158 2.96 -22.25 -5.47
CA GLU A 158 1.98 -21.25 -5.90
C GLU A 158 0.72 -21.99 -6.38
N GLN A 159 -0.43 -21.66 -5.79
CA GLN A 159 -1.72 -22.20 -6.23
C GLN A 159 -2.36 -21.29 -7.27
N SER A 160 -2.28 -19.98 -7.03
CA SER A 160 -2.78 -18.97 -7.93
C SER A 160 -2.16 -17.62 -7.63
N ALA A 161 -2.18 -16.73 -8.62
CA ALA A 161 -1.76 -15.35 -8.43
C ALA A 161 -2.60 -14.37 -9.26
N TYR A 162 -2.68 -13.14 -8.78
CA TYR A 162 -3.22 -12.00 -9.52
C TYR A 162 -2.16 -10.93 -9.62
N ARG A 163 -1.92 -10.42 -10.82
CA ARG A 163 -0.99 -9.31 -11.04
C ARG A 163 -1.71 -8.12 -11.64
N PHE A 164 -1.63 -6.99 -10.96
CA PHE A 164 -2.05 -5.69 -11.46
C PHE A 164 -0.86 -4.99 -12.09
N GLU A 165 -0.79 -4.98 -13.42
CA GLU A 165 0.23 -4.28 -14.19
C GLU A 165 -0.19 -2.82 -14.39
N MET A 166 0.64 -1.90 -13.92
CA MET A 166 0.40 -0.46 -14.00
C MET A 166 0.79 0.07 -15.38
N ASN A 167 0.01 1.02 -15.89
CA ASN A 167 0.24 1.66 -17.18
C ASN A 167 0.32 0.66 -18.35
N ALA A 168 -0.63 -0.27 -18.41
CA ALA A 168 -0.71 -1.24 -19.49
C ALA A 168 -1.03 -0.53 -20.82
N THR A 169 -0.20 -0.71 -21.85
CA THR A 169 -0.29 0.00 -23.13
C THR A 169 -1.16 -0.69 -24.18
N GLU A 170 -2.13 -1.51 -23.79
CA GLU A 170 -2.95 -2.25 -24.75
C GLU A 170 -4.08 -1.38 -25.33
N ASN A 171 -4.21 -1.40 -26.66
CA ASN A 171 -5.06 -0.48 -27.42
C ASN A 171 -6.59 -0.67 -27.23
N LYS A 172 -7.04 -1.61 -26.38
CA LYS A 172 -8.47 -1.93 -26.18
C LYS A 172 -8.83 -2.38 -24.76
N LEU A 173 -8.31 -1.68 -23.75
CA LEU A 173 -8.62 -1.98 -22.35
C LEU A 173 -10.04 -1.53 -21.99
N ARG A 174 -10.86 -2.46 -21.48
CA ARG A 174 -12.25 -2.20 -21.08
C ARG A 174 -12.31 -1.88 -19.59
N THR A 175 -12.96 -0.79 -19.20
CA THR A 175 -13.13 -0.51 -17.76
C THR A 175 -14.12 -1.50 -17.13
N ASN A 176 -13.61 -2.49 -16.39
CA ASN A 176 -14.42 -3.43 -15.63
C ASN A 176 -14.80 -2.87 -14.25
N ARG A 177 -15.90 -3.40 -13.67
CA ARG A 177 -16.19 -3.19 -12.25
C ARG A 177 -15.27 -4.08 -11.40
N PRO A 178 -14.81 -3.60 -10.22
CA PRO A 178 -14.12 -4.44 -9.23
C PRO A 178 -14.93 -5.69 -8.89
N ASN A 179 -14.27 -6.83 -8.74
CA ASN A 179 -14.91 -8.08 -8.36
C ASN A 179 -13.90 -9.10 -7.78
N SER A 180 -14.25 -9.67 -6.64
CA SER A 180 -13.47 -10.64 -5.87
C SER A 180 -13.74 -12.09 -6.25
N VAL A 181 -13.69 -12.43 -7.54
CA VAL A 181 -13.71 -13.86 -7.91
C VAL A 181 -12.32 -14.41 -7.62
N PHE A 182 -12.15 -14.97 -6.43
CA PHE A 182 -11.01 -15.81 -6.10
C PHE A 182 -11.25 -17.23 -6.62
N ILE A 183 -10.16 -17.87 -7.06
CA ILE A 183 -10.18 -19.25 -7.54
C ILE A 183 -10.62 -20.17 -6.39
N SER A 184 -11.78 -20.81 -6.59
CA SER A 184 -12.56 -21.50 -5.55
C SER A 184 -12.02 -22.88 -5.13
N ASN A 185 -10.70 -23.09 -5.12
CA ASN A 185 -10.07 -24.37 -4.78
C ASN A 185 -8.76 -24.20 -4.00
N LEU A 186 -8.72 -23.28 -3.02
CA LEU A 186 -7.57 -23.24 -2.11
C LEU A 186 -7.52 -24.53 -1.29
N ASP A 187 -6.37 -25.22 -1.34
CA ASP A 187 -6.13 -26.33 -0.44
C ASP A 187 -5.73 -25.73 0.93
N LYS A 188 -6.56 -25.96 1.95
CA LYS A 188 -6.52 -25.23 3.22
C LYS A 188 -5.48 -25.75 4.21
N ARG A 189 -4.58 -26.65 3.79
CA ARG A 189 -3.63 -27.33 4.69
C ARG A 189 -2.64 -26.37 5.37
N GLN A 190 -1.91 -25.58 4.58
CA GLN A 190 -0.95 -24.59 5.08
C GLN A 190 -0.88 -23.39 4.13
N PRO A 191 -1.89 -22.51 4.20
CA PRO A 191 -2.01 -21.40 3.27
C PRO A 191 -1.03 -20.28 3.61
N ALA A 192 -0.44 -19.66 2.58
CA ALA A 192 0.45 -18.50 2.67
C ALA A 192 0.06 -17.42 1.63
N LEU A 193 -0.27 -16.22 2.10
CA LEU A 193 -0.55 -15.05 1.26
C LEU A 193 0.72 -14.21 1.13
N ARG A 194 1.05 -13.82 -0.10
CA ARG A 194 2.15 -12.90 -0.38
C ARG A 194 1.65 -11.79 -1.28
N ILE A 195 1.92 -10.54 -0.89
CA ILE A 195 1.70 -9.37 -1.75
C ILE A 195 3.08 -8.78 -2.07
N VAL A 196 3.41 -8.68 -3.36
CA VAL A 196 4.68 -8.14 -3.85
C VAL A 196 4.42 -6.90 -4.67
N MET A 197 5.11 -5.81 -4.36
CA MET A 197 5.15 -4.62 -5.20
C MET A 197 6.48 -4.58 -5.94
N LYS A 198 6.44 -4.28 -7.24
CA LYS A 198 7.64 -3.87 -7.98
C LYS A 198 7.54 -2.40 -8.32
N TYR A 199 8.63 -1.69 -8.05
CA TYR A 199 8.70 -0.27 -8.32
C TYR A 199 9.16 0.06 -9.74
N THR A 200 8.79 1.25 -10.23
CA THR A 200 9.34 1.86 -11.44
C THR A 200 10.69 2.50 -11.17
N ALA A 201 11.39 2.93 -12.22
CA ALA A 201 12.63 3.70 -12.08
C ALA A 201 12.44 5.06 -11.39
N ASN A 202 11.19 5.55 -11.28
CA ASN A 202 10.87 6.82 -10.63
C ASN A 202 10.91 6.70 -9.10
N PHE A 203 10.85 5.48 -8.55
CA PHE A 203 10.99 5.25 -7.11
C PHE A 203 12.47 5.25 -6.71
N THR A 204 13.07 6.43 -6.72
CA THR A 204 14.47 6.67 -6.32
C THR A 204 14.63 6.62 -4.80
N CYS A 205 15.88 6.65 -4.30
CA CYS A 205 16.14 6.75 -2.86
C CYS A 205 15.50 8.01 -2.24
N ASP A 206 15.50 9.13 -2.94
CA ASP A 206 14.85 10.36 -2.47
C ASP A 206 13.33 10.20 -2.43
N ALA A 207 12.74 9.54 -3.44
CA ALA A 207 11.31 9.22 -3.45
C ALA A 207 10.94 8.28 -2.29
N GLN A 208 11.78 7.31 -1.98
CA GLN A 208 11.61 6.40 -0.84
C GLN A 208 11.62 7.16 0.49
N ILE A 209 12.63 7.99 0.74
CA ILE A 209 12.72 8.81 1.96
C ILE A 209 11.50 9.71 2.12
N ASN A 210 11.03 10.32 1.03
CA ASN A 210 9.83 11.15 1.03
C ASN A 210 8.54 10.36 1.27
N MET A 211 8.54 9.06 0.98
CA MET A 211 7.41 8.15 1.15
C MET A 211 7.39 7.46 2.51
N ASP A 212 8.52 7.34 3.20
CA ASP A 212 8.60 6.63 4.49
C ASP A 212 7.62 7.17 5.54
N ALA A 213 7.31 8.47 5.53
CA ALA A 213 6.33 9.08 6.43
C ALA A 213 4.86 8.82 6.05
N HIS A 214 4.61 8.22 4.88
CA HIS A 214 3.29 7.99 4.30
C HIS A 214 2.95 6.51 4.12
N ILE A 215 3.94 5.62 4.28
CA ILE A 215 3.78 4.17 4.19
C ILE A 215 3.51 3.62 5.58
N PHE A 216 2.44 2.85 5.73
CA PHE A 216 1.98 2.32 7.02
C PHE A 216 2.31 0.85 7.21
N ALA A 217 2.20 0.04 6.17
CA ALA A 217 2.42 -1.39 6.28
C ALA A 217 3.93 -1.71 6.37
N PRO A 218 4.32 -2.75 7.12
CA PRO A 218 5.72 -3.11 7.35
C PRO A 218 6.31 -3.86 6.14
N TRP A 219 6.42 -3.17 5.01
CA TRP A 219 7.01 -3.72 3.78
C TRP A 219 8.47 -4.10 3.97
N LYS A 220 8.85 -5.29 3.47
CA LYS A 220 10.24 -5.77 3.50
C LYS A 220 10.77 -5.92 2.08
N ALA A 221 12.07 -5.69 1.88
CA ALA A 221 12.70 -6.06 0.63
C ALA A 221 12.59 -7.59 0.42
N ALA A 222 12.28 -8.02 -0.79
CA ALA A 222 12.20 -9.43 -1.13
C ALA A 222 12.90 -9.75 -2.45
N TYR A 223 13.29 -11.02 -2.57
CA TYR A 223 13.98 -11.59 -3.71
C TYR A 223 13.30 -12.86 -4.20
N CYS A 224 12.00 -13.01 -3.91
CA CYS A 224 11.24 -14.18 -4.32
C CYS A 224 11.04 -14.21 -5.84
N ASP A 225 11.08 -15.40 -6.43
CA ASP A 225 10.60 -15.59 -7.78
C ASP A 225 9.09 -15.37 -7.80
N ILE A 226 8.65 -14.59 -8.78
CA ILE A 226 7.25 -14.26 -9.07
C ILE A 226 7.00 -14.39 -10.58
N SER A 227 7.76 -15.27 -11.24
CA SER A 227 7.55 -15.57 -12.65
C SER A 227 6.23 -16.29 -12.91
N HIS A 228 5.66 -16.95 -11.90
CA HIS A 228 4.49 -17.83 -12.00
C HIS A 228 4.61 -18.88 -13.11
N GLN A 229 5.84 -19.33 -13.41
CA GLN A 229 6.11 -20.34 -14.44
C GLN A 229 5.24 -21.61 -14.39
N PRO A 230 4.87 -22.16 -13.21
CA PRO A 230 4.04 -23.37 -13.21
C PRO A 230 2.55 -23.09 -13.50
N LEU A 231 2.13 -21.83 -13.55
CA LEU A 231 0.73 -21.43 -13.69
C LEU A 231 0.46 -20.92 -15.11
N ARG A 232 -0.76 -21.16 -15.59
CA ARG A 232 -1.24 -20.60 -16.85
C ARG A 232 -1.65 -19.14 -16.63
N ALA A 233 -1.07 -18.24 -17.42
CA ALA A 233 -1.44 -16.83 -17.40
C ALA A 233 -2.61 -16.54 -18.34
N ASP A 234 -3.61 -15.81 -17.86
CA ASP A 234 -4.70 -15.25 -18.66
C ASP A 234 -4.96 -13.78 -18.26
N ILE A 235 -5.54 -13.00 -19.17
CA ILE A 235 -6.02 -11.64 -18.87
C ILE A 235 -7.41 -11.75 -18.25
N ASP A 236 -7.64 -11.04 -17.15
CA ASP A 236 -8.87 -11.17 -16.37
C ASP A 236 -9.69 -9.88 -16.37
N ARG A 237 -9.09 -8.74 -16.00
CA ARG A 237 -9.78 -7.44 -15.94
C ARG A 237 -8.90 -6.30 -16.37
N ASP A 238 -9.52 -5.24 -16.90
CA ASP A 238 -8.85 -3.98 -17.10
C ASP A 238 -9.57 -2.83 -16.38
N TYR A 239 -8.79 -1.82 -16.03
CA TYR A 239 -9.27 -0.53 -15.54
C TYR A 239 -8.60 0.55 -16.37
N SER A 240 -9.37 1.39 -17.05
CA SER A 240 -8.81 2.44 -17.90
C SER A 240 -9.56 3.76 -17.76
N CYS A 241 -8.84 4.86 -17.94
CA CYS A 241 -9.36 6.22 -18.03
C CYS A 241 -8.37 7.08 -18.84
N ASN A 242 -8.83 7.69 -19.94
CA ASN A 242 -8.09 8.68 -20.72
C ASN A 242 -6.63 8.31 -21.03
N GLY A 243 -6.38 7.05 -21.40
CA GLY A 243 -5.06 6.55 -21.80
C GLY A 243 -4.19 6.00 -20.66
N TYR A 244 -4.55 6.23 -19.39
CA TYR A 244 -3.99 5.49 -18.27
C TYR A 244 -4.78 4.21 -18.05
N ALA A 245 -4.09 3.11 -17.82
CA ALA A 245 -4.75 1.84 -17.56
C ALA A 245 -3.96 0.90 -16.66
N ILE A 246 -4.69 0.02 -15.98
CA ILE A 246 -4.18 -1.09 -15.18
C ILE A 246 -4.81 -2.37 -15.71
N GLN A 247 -4.00 -3.39 -15.94
CA GLN A 247 -4.48 -4.73 -16.34
C GLN A 247 -4.24 -5.72 -15.21
N ARG A 248 -5.28 -6.46 -14.84
CA ARG A 248 -5.24 -7.59 -13.93
C ARG A 248 -5.08 -8.87 -14.74
N LYS A 249 -3.95 -9.55 -14.54
CA LYS A 249 -3.70 -10.91 -15.02
C LYS A 249 -4.01 -11.90 -13.91
N VAL A 250 -4.47 -13.08 -14.30
CA VAL A 250 -4.67 -14.23 -13.41
C VAL A 250 -3.71 -15.35 -13.81
N PHE A 251 -3.21 -16.05 -12.80
CA PHE A 251 -2.36 -17.21 -12.93
C PHE A 251 -3.00 -18.38 -12.18
N CYS A 252 -3.32 -19.48 -12.86
CA CYS A 252 -3.95 -20.67 -12.28
C CYS A 252 -3.54 -22.00 -12.93
#